data_AF-A0A1V8TR16-F1
#
_entry.id   AF-A0A1V8TR16-F1
#
_cell.length_a   1.000
_cell.length_b   1.000
_cell.length_c   1.000
_cell.angle_alpha   90.00
_cell.angle_beta   90.00
_cell.angle_gamma   90.00
#
_symmetry.space_group_name_H-M   'P 1'
#
loop_
_entity.id
_entity.type
_entity.pdbx_description
1 polymer ?
#
loop_
_entity_poly.entity_id
_entity_poly.type
_entity_poly.pdbx_seq_one_letter_code
_entity_poly.pdbx_strand_id
1 'polypeptide(L)'
;ELPLLHRDFWRHFDADLTASRPNCSNITHNQTLNVVGLDDEPPPRPMKVLLEYEQHRALKTAHHDFVERVLNRTCELAYVPGSRGIVITAGGSYLIHALVTVRMLRRTGTDLPVEVFLRDPAEGDVRICDDIFPMLNAKCVPLSQTLGDDIDKLGKYGYKMIAMLVSSFEEFLYLDADCFTLYSPDVLFTKPRFTTHGLVLWPDFCPLFFDIANIAMPPMDHSQVASEAGAIIFSKRTHTDSLLIAAYYNFYGPAFYYKLHSQGALGEGDKETFRWSAVASDGPWYQVKSRVKHLGFTTKDGERRDSMMAQYTPMIDLKAGPEEAQPFFAHAHNPKLDPDWMFNEKTGTLFDSDGSMRRIWHENATQAMEYFGSRYDAEAWMWEEMRDMACEYEKLFHRTACVIGTRYLEEVFQA
;
A
#
# COMPACT_ATOMS: atom_id res chain seq x y z
N GLU A 1 15.85 7.30 22.59
CA GLU A 1 15.40 8.70 22.40
C GLU A 1 14.26 8.80 21.39
N LEU A 2 14.42 8.25 20.18
CA LEU A 2 13.40 8.37 19.11
C LEU A 2 11.96 7.96 19.50
N PRO A 3 11.70 6.83 20.20
CA PRO A 3 10.33 6.48 20.62
C PRO A 3 9.67 7.50 21.55
N LEU A 4 10.45 8.21 22.38
CA LEU A 4 9.93 9.28 23.23
C LEU A 4 9.54 10.50 22.39
N LEU A 5 10.38 10.87 21.42
CA LEU A 5 10.08 11.96 20.49
C LEU A 5 8.81 11.67 19.68
N HIS A 6 8.61 10.43 19.22
CA HIS A 6 7.38 10.04 18.53
C HIS A 6 6.15 10.12 19.42
N ARG A 7 6.27 9.73 20.69
CA ARG A 7 5.18 9.84 21.67
C ARG A 7 4.82 11.29 21.97
N ASP A 8 5.82 12.14 22.15
CA ASP A 8 5.60 13.57 22.39
C ASP A 8 5.02 14.25 21.17
N PHE A 9 5.51 13.91 19.96
CA PHE A 9 4.92 14.36 18.69
C PHE A 9 3.45 13.95 18.59
N TRP A 10 3.13 12.67 18.82
CA TRP A 10 1.77 12.15 18.73
C TRP A 10 0.79 12.92 19.62
N ARG A 11 1.17 13.25 20.85
CA ARG A 11 0.30 14.01 21.77
C ARG A 11 -0.08 15.39 21.24
N HIS A 12 0.85 16.09 20.61
CA HIS A 12 0.55 17.38 19.99
C HIS A 12 -0.31 17.19 18.74
N PHE A 13 0.02 16.18 17.93
CA PHE A 13 -0.70 15.88 16.72
C PHE A 13 -2.16 15.44 16.96
N ASP A 14 -2.42 14.59 17.96
CA ASP A 14 -3.79 14.18 18.36
C ASP A 14 -4.64 15.37 18.81
N ALA A 15 -4.02 16.35 19.49
CA ALA A 15 -4.69 17.58 19.87
C ALA A 15 -5.07 18.43 18.65
N ASP A 16 -4.18 18.57 17.67
CA ASP A 16 -4.47 19.28 16.42
C ASP A 16 -5.53 18.56 15.58
N LEU A 17 -5.46 17.22 15.47
CA LEU A 17 -6.50 16.40 14.84
C LEU A 17 -7.85 16.66 15.48
N THR A 18 -7.93 16.61 16.81
CA THR A 18 -9.18 16.80 17.57
C THR A 18 -9.72 18.21 17.41
N ALA A 19 -8.86 19.23 17.48
CA ALA A 19 -9.25 20.63 17.35
C ALA A 19 -9.79 20.96 15.95
N SER A 20 -9.32 20.26 14.92
CA SER A 20 -9.74 20.45 13.53
C SER A 20 -10.79 19.44 13.05
N ARG A 21 -11.52 18.78 13.95
CA ARG A 21 -12.63 17.92 13.54
C ARG A 21 -13.70 18.74 12.80
N PRO A 22 -14.15 18.33 11.59
CA PRO A 22 -15.27 18.98 10.93
C PRO A 22 -16.54 18.96 11.79
N ASN A 23 -17.11 20.14 12.05
CA ASN A 23 -18.32 20.29 12.87
C ASN A 23 -19.59 20.13 12.02
N CYS A 24 -19.78 18.94 11.45
CA CYS A 24 -20.94 18.60 10.65
C CYS A 24 -21.28 17.11 10.75
N SER A 25 -22.46 16.73 10.26
CA SER A 25 -22.86 15.33 10.12
C SER A 25 -21.96 14.58 9.14
N ASN A 26 -21.84 13.26 9.32
CA ASN A 26 -21.11 12.39 8.40
C ASN A 26 -21.64 12.52 6.97
N ILE A 27 -20.75 12.33 5.99
CA ILE A 27 -21.13 12.27 4.58
C ILE A 27 -21.71 10.90 4.28
N THR A 28 -22.79 10.88 3.50
CA THR A 28 -23.43 9.65 3.00
C THR A 28 -23.62 9.75 1.50
N HIS A 29 -23.44 8.65 0.78
CA HIS A 29 -23.80 8.55 -0.63
C HIS A 29 -24.35 7.15 -0.91
N ASN A 30 -25.38 7.07 -1.75
CA ASN A 30 -26.14 5.83 -1.99
C ASN A 30 -25.80 5.14 -3.31
N GLN A 31 -24.81 5.64 -4.05
CA GLN A 31 -24.48 5.15 -5.40
C GLN A 31 -23.02 4.76 -5.49
N THR A 32 -22.78 3.50 -5.83
CA THR A 32 -21.47 3.03 -6.27
C THR A 32 -21.32 3.36 -7.75
N LEU A 33 -20.32 4.17 -8.09
CA LEU A 33 -19.91 4.39 -9.48
C LEU A 33 -19.23 3.11 -9.98
N ASN A 34 -19.68 2.64 -11.14
CA ASN A 34 -18.95 1.60 -11.85
C ASN A 34 -17.57 2.13 -12.26
N VAL A 35 -16.58 1.23 -12.31
CA VAL A 35 -15.29 1.54 -12.92
C VAL A 35 -15.54 1.93 -14.38
N VAL A 36 -15.35 3.20 -14.70
CA VAL A 36 -15.35 3.65 -16.09
C VAL A 36 -13.94 3.45 -16.61
N GLY A 37 -13.81 2.77 -17.75
CA GLY A 37 -12.54 2.66 -18.45
C GLY A 37 -11.99 4.06 -18.75
N LEU A 38 -10.67 4.19 -18.74
CA LEU A 38 -10.01 5.42 -19.17
C LEU A 38 -10.03 5.46 -20.71
N ASP A 39 -11.19 5.81 -21.27
CA ASP A 39 -11.36 6.12 -22.69
C ASP A 39 -10.53 7.36 -23.07
N ASP A 40 -10.23 7.53 -24.37
CA ASP A 40 -9.48 8.69 -24.87
C ASP A 40 -10.20 10.03 -24.62
N GLU A 41 -11.53 9.98 -24.45
CA GLU A 41 -12.34 11.11 -23.95
C GLU A 41 -12.83 10.80 -22.53
N PRO A 42 -12.20 11.36 -21.49
CA PRO A 42 -12.62 11.08 -20.12
C PRO A 42 -14.04 11.61 -19.89
N PRO A 43 -14.92 10.83 -19.23
CA PRO A 43 -16.27 11.28 -18.91
C PRO A 43 -16.23 12.54 -18.02
N PRO A 44 -17.30 13.36 -18.02
CA PRO A 44 -17.41 14.50 -17.11
C PRO A 44 -17.23 14.04 -15.66
N ARG A 45 -16.57 14.86 -14.85
CA ARG A 45 -16.24 14.53 -13.46
C ARG A 45 -17.50 14.16 -12.69
N PRO A 46 -17.55 12.99 -12.04
CA PRO A 46 -18.71 12.64 -11.23
C PRO A 46 -18.78 13.57 -10.01
N MET A 47 -19.91 14.26 -9.87
CA MET A 47 -20.26 15.03 -8.68
C MET A 47 -21.40 14.30 -7.97
N LYS A 48 -21.05 13.22 -7.25
CA LYS A 48 -22.04 12.30 -6.66
C LYS A 48 -22.24 12.54 -5.18
N VAL A 49 -21.26 13.10 -4.50
CA VAL A 49 -21.42 13.58 -3.13
C VAL A 49 -21.94 15.01 -3.19
N LEU A 50 -23.20 15.19 -2.80
CA LEU A 50 -23.80 16.51 -2.65
C LEU A 50 -23.72 16.92 -1.18
N LEU A 51 -23.13 18.09 -0.92
CA LEU A 51 -23.02 18.65 0.42
C LEU A 51 -24.02 19.77 0.60
N GLU A 52 -24.66 19.81 1.77
CA GLU A 52 -25.40 20.99 2.21
C GLU A 52 -24.44 22.16 2.46
N TYR A 53 -24.93 23.40 2.35
CA TYR A 53 -24.11 24.60 2.53
C TYR A 53 -23.34 24.61 3.86
N GLU A 54 -24.02 24.27 4.97
CA GLU A 54 -23.39 24.24 6.29
C GLU A 54 -22.34 23.12 6.41
N GLN A 55 -22.59 21.97 5.78
CA GLN A 55 -21.63 20.86 5.76
C GLN A 55 -20.39 21.23 4.94
N HIS A 56 -20.56 21.83 3.76
CA HIS A 56 -19.48 22.35 2.93
C HIS A 56 -18.64 23.38 3.67
N ARG A 57 -19.29 24.37 4.29
CA ARG A 57 -18.62 25.42 5.08
C ARG A 57 -17.83 24.83 6.23
N ALA A 58 -18.43 23.93 7.02
CA ALA A 58 -17.77 23.31 8.16
C ALA A 58 -16.53 22.51 7.76
N LEU A 59 -16.61 21.73 6.67
CA LEU A 59 -15.49 20.96 6.12
C LEU A 59 -14.38 21.88 5.62
N LYS A 60 -14.74 22.94 4.88
CA LYS A 60 -13.78 23.90 4.34
C LYS A 60 -13.04 24.66 5.44
N THR A 61 -13.74 25.11 6.47
CA THR A 61 -13.13 25.77 7.64
C THR A 61 -12.21 24.82 8.39
N ALA A 62 -12.68 23.62 8.74
CA ALA A 62 -11.88 22.65 9.48
C ALA A 62 -10.61 22.22 8.71
N HIS A 63 -10.73 22.03 7.40
CA HIS A 63 -9.59 21.74 6.51
C HIS A 63 -8.58 22.88 6.50
N HIS A 64 -9.03 24.12 6.25
CA HIS A 64 -8.16 25.30 6.24
C HIS A 64 -7.42 25.46 7.57
N ASP A 65 -8.15 25.37 8.68
CA ASP A 65 -7.58 25.52 10.02
C ASP A 65 -6.53 24.43 10.31
N PHE A 66 -6.76 23.19 9.86
CA PHE A 66 -5.77 22.12 10.01
C PHE A 66 -4.51 22.34 9.17
N VAL A 67 -4.67 22.73 7.90
CA VAL A 67 -3.53 23.04 7.02
C VAL A 67 -2.69 24.18 7.62
N GLU A 68 -3.33 25.25 8.09
CA GLU A 68 -2.63 26.35 8.76
C GLU A 68 -1.89 25.90 10.04
N ARG A 69 -2.46 24.98 10.83
CA ARG A 69 -1.76 24.39 11.99
C ARG A 69 -0.53 23.61 11.58
N VAL A 70 -0.63 22.80 10.52
CA VAL A 70 0.50 22.02 10.01
C VAL A 70 1.61 22.94 9.51
N LEU A 71 1.28 23.97 8.73
CA LEU A 71 2.24 24.92 8.16
C LEU A 71 2.92 25.78 9.25
N ASN A 72 2.20 26.09 10.34
CA ASN A 72 2.71 26.89 11.46
C ASN A 72 3.11 26.04 12.68
N ARG A 73 3.33 24.74 12.50
CA ARG A 73 3.64 23.82 13.61
C ARG A 73 4.95 24.19 14.30
N THR A 74 5.06 23.77 15.55
CA THR A 74 6.28 23.94 16.37
C THR A 74 6.95 22.60 16.71
N CYS A 75 6.24 21.49 16.52
CA CYS A 75 6.74 20.15 16.77
C CYS A 75 7.06 19.48 15.44
N GLU A 76 8.32 19.08 15.25
CA GLU A 76 8.76 18.39 14.04
C GLU A 76 8.66 16.88 14.17
N LEU A 77 8.42 16.23 13.04
CA LEU A 77 8.39 14.78 12.95
C LEU A 77 9.81 14.22 13.14
N ALA A 78 9.99 13.35 14.13
CA ALA A 78 11.30 12.79 14.43
C ALA A 78 11.64 11.59 13.53
N TYR A 79 12.87 11.54 13.03
CA TYR A 79 13.44 10.43 12.28
C TYR A 79 14.97 10.46 12.39
N VAL A 80 15.65 9.41 11.94
CA VAL A 80 17.12 9.34 11.90
C VAL A 80 17.61 9.99 10.60
N PRO A 81 18.38 11.09 10.63
CA PRO A 81 18.81 11.78 9.41
C PRO A 81 19.61 10.88 8.46
N GLY A 82 19.33 10.97 7.16
CA GLY A 82 19.98 10.18 6.11
C GLY A 82 19.65 8.69 6.09
N SER A 83 18.74 8.23 6.96
CA SER A 83 18.34 6.82 7.01
C SER A 83 17.31 6.47 5.93
N ARG A 84 17.39 5.23 5.44
CA ARG A 84 16.49 4.66 4.45
C ARG A 84 15.99 3.30 4.90
N GLY A 85 14.75 2.97 4.56
CA GLY A 85 14.22 1.65 4.85
C GLY A 85 12.84 1.39 4.25
N ILE A 86 12.25 0.29 4.68
CA ILE A 86 10.94 -0.18 4.23
C ILE A 86 10.01 -0.22 5.44
N VAL A 87 8.79 0.28 5.26
CA VAL A 87 7.77 0.32 6.31
C VAL A 87 6.62 -0.58 5.88
N ILE A 88 6.25 -1.54 6.73
CA ILE A 88 5.11 -2.44 6.49
C ILE A 88 4.21 -2.36 7.71
N THR A 89 2.89 -2.41 7.53
CA THR A 89 1.96 -2.69 8.64
C THR A 89 1.42 -4.09 8.54
N ALA A 90 1.68 -4.90 9.56
CA ALA A 90 1.18 -6.27 9.65
C ALA A 90 1.11 -6.74 11.11
N GLY A 91 -0.04 -7.30 11.48
CA GLY A 91 -0.28 -7.91 12.77
C GLY A 91 -1.32 -9.03 12.65
N GLY A 92 -1.33 -9.95 13.61
CA GLY A 92 -2.20 -11.12 13.59
C GLY A 92 -1.98 -11.95 12.31
N SER A 93 -3.06 -12.26 11.59
CA SER A 93 -3.00 -13.04 10.35
C SER A 93 -2.16 -12.38 9.25
N TYR A 94 -1.97 -11.05 9.28
CA TYR A 94 -1.19 -10.36 8.25
C TYR A 94 0.32 -10.53 8.40
N LEU A 95 0.80 -10.98 9.57
CA LEU A 95 2.23 -11.12 9.85
C LEU A 95 2.90 -12.15 8.92
N ILE A 96 2.16 -13.21 8.56
CA ILE A 96 2.62 -14.24 7.61
C ILE A 96 2.82 -13.63 6.21
N HIS A 97 1.89 -12.78 5.76
CA HIS A 97 2.03 -12.10 4.47
C HIS A 97 3.27 -11.18 4.46
N ALA A 98 3.48 -10.41 5.54
CA ALA A 98 4.66 -9.57 5.68
C ALA A 98 5.95 -10.39 5.66
N LEU A 99 5.95 -11.60 6.24
CA LEU A 99 7.10 -12.51 6.15
C LEU A 99 7.38 -12.96 4.71
N VAL A 100 6.36 -13.33 3.93
CA VAL A 100 6.54 -13.63 2.50
C VAL A 100 7.10 -12.41 1.77
N THR A 101 6.53 -11.23 2.00
CA THR A 101 6.98 -9.96 1.40
C THR A 101 8.43 -9.65 1.73
N VAL A 102 8.86 -9.78 2.99
CA VAL A 102 10.26 -9.56 3.41
C VAL A 102 11.20 -10.56 2.76
N ARG A 103 10.82 -11.84 2.67
CA ARG A 103 11.65 -12.86 1.99
C ARG A 103 11.79 -12.57 0.50
N MET A 104 10.70 -12.17 -0.16
CA MET A 104 10.73 -11.73 -1.57
C MET A 104 11.61 -10.49 -1.77
N LEU A 105 11.55 -9.50 -0.86
CA LEU A 105 12.46 -8.35 -0.88
C LEU A 105 13.91 -8.82 -0.84
N ARG A 106 14.27 -9.74 0.04
CA ARG A 106 15.64 -10.26 0.13
C ARG A 106 16.11 -10.98 -1.14
N ARG A 107 15.23 -11.67 -1.87
CA ARG A 107 15.57 -12.25 -3.19
C ARG A 107 15.98 -11.21 -4.23
N THR A 108 15.52 -9.97 -4.10
CA THR A 108 15.94 -8.87 -4.98
C THR A 108 17.37 -8.38 -4.73
N GLY A 109 18.00 -8.84 -3.63
CA GLY A 109 19.34 -8.43 -3.20
C GLY A 109 19.37 -7.15 -2.36
N THR A 110 18.22 -6.58 -1.99
CA THR A 110 18.16 -5.43 -1.09
C THR A 110 18.50 -5.82 0.34
N ASP A 111 19.29 -4.98 1.01
CA ASP A 111 19.55 -5.07 2.45
C ASP A 111 19.00 -3.82 3.19
N LEU A 112 18.02 -3.14 2.60
CA LEU A 112 17.33 -2.06 3.32
C LEU A 112 16.65 -2.63 4.58
N PRO A 113 16.79 -1.95 5.73
CA PRO A 113 16.13 -2.37 6.97
C PRO A 113 14.61 -2.26 6.83
N VAL A 114 13.89 -3.23 7.39
CA VAL A 114 12.41 -3.26 7.38
C VAL A 114 11.85 -3.03 8.79
N GLU A 115 10.94 -2.07 8.93
CA GLU A 115 10.14 -1.90 10.14
C GLU A 115 8.71 -2.43 9.88
N VAL A 116 8.37 -3.53 10.56
CA VAL A 116 7.05 -4.15 10.50
C VAL A 116 6.23 -3.68 11.71
N PHE A 117 5.33 -2.74 11.45
CA PHE A 117 4.46 -2.15 12.46
C PHE A 117 3.24 -3.02 12.71
N LEU A 118 3.03 -3.33 13.98
CA LEU A 118 1.87 -4.06 14.51
C LEU A 118 1.15 -3.17 15.53
N ARG A 119 -0.12 -3.46 15.81
CA ARG A 119 -0.88 -2.67 16.78
C ARG A 119 -0.24 -2.75 18.17
N ASP A 120 -0.15 -3.96 18.70
CA ASP A 120 0.42 -4.24 20.01
C ASP A 120 1.06 -5.62 20.06
N PRO A 121 1.95 -5.90 21.03
CA PRO A 121 2.72 -7.14 21.05
C PRO A 121 1.89 -8.43 20.98
N ALA A 122 0.59 -8.40 21.31
CA ALA A 122 -0.27 -9.58 21.22
C ALA A 122 -0.64 -9.93 19.76
N GLU A 123 -0.49 -9.00 18.81
CA GLU A 123 -0.59 -9.28 17.38
C GLU A 123 0.71 -9.81 16.76
N GLY A 124 1.80 -9.83 17.52
CA GLY A 124 3.08 -10.41 17.08
C GLY A 124 3.12 -11.92 17.27
N ASP A 125 4.05 -12.56 16.56
CA ASP A 125 4.50 -13.93 16.84
C ASP A 125 5.95 -13.88 17.30
N VAL A 126 6.25 -14.49 18.46
CA VAL A 126 7.59 -14.43 19.07
C VAL A 126 8.66 -14.96 18.12
N ARG A 127 8.38 -16.06 17.40
CA ARG A 127 9.36 -16.65 16.49
C ARG A 127 9.56 -15.76 15.27
N ILE A 128 8.50 -15.21 14.71
CA ILE A 128 8.61 -14.30 13.55
C ILE A 128 9.35 -13.01 13.96
N CYS A 129 8.94 -12.36 15.05
CA CYS A 129 9.45 -11.07 15.46
C CYS A 129 10.86 -11.12 16.06
N ASP A 130 11.17 -12.12 16.88
CA ASP A 130 12.41 -12.15 17.66
C ASP A 130 13.50 -13.04 17.04
N ASP A 131 13.13 -14.03 16.21
CA ASP A 131 14.09 -14.93 15.55
C ASP A 131 14.20 -14.65 14.04
N ILE A 132 13.10 -14.71 13.30
CA ILE A 132 13.11 -14.74 11.82
C ILE A 132 13.38 -13.35 11.23
N PHE A 133 12.60 -12.34 11.61
CA PHE A 133 12.76 -10.99 11.08
C PHE A 133 14.15 -10.40 11.32
N PRO A 134 14.77 -10.54 12.52
CA PRO A 134 16.14 -10.07 12.72
C PRO A 134 17.16 -10.68 11.77
N MET A 135 17.03 -11.97 11.43
CA MET A 135 17.89 -12.62 10.42
C MET A 135 17.68 -12.06 9.01
N LEU A 136 16.51 -11.50 8.75
CA LEU A 136 16.15 -10.85 7.48
C LEU A 136 16.32 -9.33 7.55
N ASN A 137 17.11 -8.78 8.49
CA ASN A 137 17.28 -7.32 8.68
C ASN A 137 15.92 -6.58 8.74
N ALA A 138 14.98 -7.17 9.47
CA ALA A 138 13.65 -6.67 9.73
C ALA A 138 13.39 -6.68 11.25
N LYS A 139 12.47 -5.84 11.73
CA LYS A 139 12.06 -5.84 13.13
C LYS A 139 10.59 -5.51 13.28
N CYS A 140 9.96 -6.13 14.27
CA CYS A 140 8.62 -5.80 14.72
C CYS A 140 8.63 -4.50 15.55
N VAL A 141 7.69 -3.59 15.30
CA VAL A 141 7.56 -2.30 16.01
C VAL A 141 6.11 -2.12 16.50
N PRO A 142 5.82 -2.34 17.79
CA PRO A 142 4.47 -2.20 18.33
C PRO A 142 4.06 -0.73 18.48
N LEU A 143 3.00 -0.31 17.79
CA LEU A 143 2.49 1.07 17.83
C LEU A 143 1.97 1.46 19.22
N SER A 144 1.48 0.52 20.01
CA SER A 144 1.06 0.74 21.41
C SER A 144 2.19 1.31 22.29
N GLN A 145 3.46 1.06 21.96
CA GLN A 145 4.59 1.68 22.68
C GLN A 145 4.70 3.18 22.43
N THR A 146 4.21 3.66 21.29
CA THR A 146 4.19 5.07 20.91
C THR A 146 2.88 5.73 21.33
N LEU A 147 1.74 5.08 21.05
CA LEU A 147 0.40 5.64 21.21
C LEU A 147 -0.20 5.42 22.60
N GLY A 148 0.22 4.37 23.33
CA GLY A 148 -0.47 3.93 24.54
C GLY A 148 -1.94 3.61 24.25
N ASP A 149 -2.84 4.08 25.13
CA ASP A 149 -4.29 3.85 25.03
C ASP A 149 -4.94 4.52 23.82
N ASP A 150 -4.27 5.50 23.18
CA ASP A 150 -4.80 6.18 21.99
C ASP A 150 -4.88 5.25 20.77
N ILE A 151 -4.25 4.09 20.83
CA ILE A 151 -4.30 3.11 19.74
C ILE A 151 -5.72 2.63 19.43
N ASP A 152 -6.63 2.67 20.41
CA ASP A 152 -8.04 2.32 20.25
C ASP A 152 -8.85 3.37 19.47
N LYS A 153 -8.32 4.59 19.34
CA LYS A 153 -8.93 5.65 18.52
C LYS A 153 -8.72 5.42 17.03
N LEU A 154 -7.75 4.57 16.64
CA LEU A 154 -7.38 4.38 15.24
C LEU A 154 -8.37 3.44 14.52
N GLY A 155 -8.92 3.93 13.41
CA GLY A 155 -9.62 3.08 12.45
C GLY A 155 -8.67 2.16 11.67
N LYS A 156 -9.24 1.29 10.83
CA LYS A 156 -8.49 0.28 10.04
C LYS A 156 -7.25 0.82 9.32
N TYR A 157 -7.36 1.99 8.67
CA TYR A 157 -6.26 2.61 7.92
C TYR A 157 -5.38 3.54 8.79
N GLY A 158 -5.74 3.75 10.06
CA GLY A 158 -4.96 4.58 10.98
C GLY A 158 -3.57 4.02 11.23
N TYR A 159 -3.42 2.69 11.32
CA TYR A 159 -2.13 2.06 11.57
C TYR A 159 -1.08 2.35 10.48
N LYS A 160 -1.49 2.32 9.20
CA LYS A 160 -0.62 2.68 8.07
C LYS A 160 -0.06 4.09 8.23
N MET A 161 -0.94 5.04 8.54
CA MET A 161 -0.53 6.44 8.71
C MET A 161 0.40 6.63 9.90
N ILE A 162 0.06 6.04 11.05
CA ILE A 162 0.93 6.18 12.21
C ILE A 162 2.27 5.49 11.97
N ALA A 163 2.30 4.29 11.36
CA ALA A 163 3.54 3.60 11.01
C ALA A 163 4.45 4.47 10.14
N MET A 164 3.91 5.15 9.13
CA MET A 164 4.69 6.09 8.31
C MET A 164 5.16 7.32 9.10
N LEU A 165 4.34 7.86 10.00
CA LEU A 165 4.74 8.99 10.86
C LEU A 165 5.87 8.60 11.81
N VAL A 166 5.74 7.45 12.48
CA VAL A 166 6.62 7.02 13.58
C VAL A 166 7.70 6.02 13.14
N SER A 167 7.84 5.76 11.84
CA SER A 167 9.00 5.05 11.31
C SER A 167 10.29 5.80 11.61
N SER A 168 11.38 5.07 11.80
CA SER A 168 12.67 5.70 12.09
C SER A 168 13.34 6.35 10.87
N PHE A 169 12.84 6.07 9.67
CA PHE A 169 13.45 6.44 8.40
C PHE A 169 13.19 7.88 7.97
N GLU A 170 14.21 8.56 7.44
CA GLU A 170 14.06 9.86 6.76
C GLU A 170 13.37 9.66 5.40
N GLU A 171 13.82 8.68 4.63
CA GLU A 171 13.24 8.29 3.34
C GLU A 171 12.81 6.82 3.42
N PHE A 172 11.58 6.47 3.05
CA PHE A 172 11.10 5.09 3.14
C PHE A 172 10.21 4.70 1.97
N LEU A 173 10.18 3.39 1.70
CA LEU A 173 9.18 2.74 0.87
C LEU A 173 8.16 2.07 1.79
N TYR A 174 6.92 2.56 1.78
CA TYR A 174 5.81 1.88 2.42
C TYR A 174 5.29 0.76 1.50
N LEU A 175 5.02 -0.40 2.10
CA LEU A 175 4.38 -1.55 1.44
C LEU A 175 3.23 -2.09 2.30
N ASP A 176 2.11 -2.42 1.66
CA ASP A 176 1.12 -3.30 2.27
C ASP A 176 1.75 -4.69 2.50
N ALA A 177 1.22 -5.45 3.47
CA ALA A 177 1.79 -6.74 3.86
C ALA A 177 1.87 -7.76 2.71
N ASP A 178 1.01 -7.65 1.70
CA ASP A 178 0.93 -8.50 0.51
C ASP A 178 1.38 -7.80 -0.78
N CYS A 179 2.22 -6.77 -0.66
CA CYS A 179 2.84 -6.06 -1.77
C CYS A 179 4.36 -6.16 -1.67
N PHE A 180 5.01 -6.70 -2.69
CA PHE A 180 6.48 -6.84 -2.73
C PHE A 180 7.07 -6.34 -4.04
N THR A 181 8.37 -6.05 -4.04
CA THR A 181 9.07 -5.57 -5.23
C THR A 181 9.67 -6.74 -6.02
N LEU A 182 9.62 -6.65 -7.35
CA LEU A 182 10.22 -7.58 -8.30
C LEU A 182 11.70 -7.25 -8.56
N TYR A 183 12.15 -6.08 -8.12
CA TYR A 183 13.54 -5.63 -8.26
C TYR A 183 13.95 -4.91 -6.98
N SER A 184 15.26 -4.73 -6.80
CA SER A 184 15.78 -4.04 -5.62
C SER A 184 15.19 -2.62 -5.54
N PRO A 185 14.47 -2.27 -4.45
CA PRO A 185 13.86 -0.96 -4.25
C PRO A 185 14.90 0.15 -3.99
N ASP A 186 16.16 -0.20 -3.69
CA ASP A 186 17.28 0.74 -3.48
C ASP A 186 17.39 1.73 -4.62
N VAL A 187 17.14 1.26 -5.85
CA VAL A 187 17.18 2.10 -7.05
C VAL A 187 16.21 3.27 -6.94
N LEU A 188 15.02 3.10 -6.34
CA LEU A 188 14.00 4.14 -6.28
C LEU A 188 14.49 5.39 -5.54
N PHE A 189 15.30 5.22 -4.48
CA PHE A 189 15.81 6.32 -3.66
C PHE A 189 16.89 7.17 -4.33
N THR A 190 17.43 6.72 -5.46
CA THR A 190 18.57 7.38 -6.15
C THR A 190 18.17 8.07 -7.43
N LYS A 191 16.90 7.97 -7.84
CA LYS A 191 16.48 8.32 -9.19
C LYS A 191 15.68 9.62 -9.21
N PRO A 192 15.76 10.40 -10.31
CA PRO A 192 15.17 11.73 -10.38
C PRO A 192 13.71 11.81 -9.95
N ARG A 193 12.89 10.82 -10.32
CA ARG A 193 11.47 10.78 -9.93
C ARG A 193 11.28 10.94 -8.43
N PHE A 194 12.10 10.28 -7.63
CA PHE A 194 12.09 10.44 -6.17
C PHE A 194 12.94 11.63 -5.72
N THR A 195 14.18 11.75 -6.17
CA THR A 195 15.10 12.77 -5.62
C THR A 195 14.67 14.22 -5.90
N THR A 196 13.83 14.47 -6.94
CA THR A 196 13.30 15.81 -7.23
C THR A 196 11.94 16.08 -6.60
N HIS A 197 11.18 15.05 -6.24
CA HIS A 197 9.81 15.20 -5.70
C HIS A 197 9.77 14.84 -4.21
N GLY A 198 10.31 13.68 -3.82
CA GLY A 198 10.26 13.18 -2.45
C GLY A 198 8.99 12.40 -2.13
N LEU A 199 8.01 12.39 -3.05
CA LEU A 199 6.82 11.54 -3.01
C LEU A 199 6.61 10.94 -4.40
N VAL A 200 6.60 9.61 -4.49
CA VAL A 200 6.17 8.91 -5.72
C VAL A 200 5.03 7.96 -5.38
N LEU A 201 3.97 8.06 -6.19
CA LEU A 201 2.73 7.31 -6.09
C LEU A 201 2.54 6.47 -7.34
N TRP A 202 1.97 5.27 -7.16
CA TRP A 202 1.62 4.38 -8.26
C TRP A 202 0.13 4.46 -8.56
N PRO A 203 -0.28 4.26 -9.83
CA PRO A 203 -1.66 4.43 -10.21
C PRO A 203 -2.54 3.26 -9.74
N ASP A 204 -3.77 3.61 -9.43
CA ASP A 204 -4.91 2.75 -9.13
C ASP A 204 -6.15 3.31 -9.83
N PHE A 205 -7.29 2.65 -9.69
CA PHE A 205 -8.54 3.04 -10.36
C PHE A 205 -9.31 4.13 -9.57
N CYS A 206 -9.29 5.39 -10.07
CA CYS A 206 -10.09 6.61 -9.75
C CYS A 206 -10.25 7.05 -8.25
N PRO A 207 -10.42 8.34 -7.82
CA PRO A 207 -10.85 9.57 -8.55
C PRO A 207 -10.39 10.97 -7.95
N LEU A 208 -11.29 11.91 -7.52
CA LEU A 208 -11.20 13.41 -7.63
C LEU A 208 -11.83 14.22 -6.43
N PHE A 209 -11.23 15.34 -5.92
CA PHE A 209 -11.56 16.03 -4.61
C PHE A 209 -11.65 17.61 -4.54
N PHE A 210 -11.33 18.35 -5.58
CA PHE A 210 -10.74 19.72 -5.55
C PHE A 210 -11.36 20.86 -4.71
N ASP A 211 -12.68 21.04 -4.65
CA ASP A 211 -13.29 22.27 -4.10
C ASP A 211 -13.08 22.42 -2.58
N ILE A 212 -13.19 21.31 -1.85
CA ILE A 212 -13.06 21.30 -0.38
C ILE A 212 -11.63 21.64 0.05
N ALA A 213 -10.66 21.18 -0.73
CA ALA A 213 -9.25 21.45 -0.52
C ALA A 213 -8.85 22.89 -0.83
N ASN A 214 -9.77 23.70 -1.36
CA ASN A 214 -9.48 25.02 -1.92
C ASN A 214 -8.39 24.99 -3.02
N ILE A 215 -8.36 23.90 -3.79
CA ILE A 215 -7.42 23.68 -4.89
C ILE A 215 -8.12 24.01 -6.20
N ALA A 216 -7.44 24.71 -7.11
CA ALA A 216 -7.93 24.91 -8.47
C ALA A 216 -8.13 23.56 -9.17
N MET A 217 -9.32 23.33 -9.72
CA MET A 217 -9.65 22.07 -10.39
C MET A 217 -8.70 21.85 -11.59
N PRO A 218 -7.84 20.80 -11.59
CA PRO A 218 -6.93 20.52 -12.69
C PRO A 218 -7.72 19.99 -13.90
N PRO A 219 -7.13 19.93 -15.12
CA PRO A 219 -7.74 19.27 -16.27
C PRO A 219 -7.96 17.76 -16.03
N MET A 220 -8.98 17.16 -16.65
CA MET A 220 -9.10 15.69 -16.75
C MET A 220 -8.17 15.22 -17.87
N ASP A 221 -6.97 14.74 -17.55
CA ASP A 221 -6.14 14.02 -18.51
C ASP A 221 -5.77 12.64 -17.94
N HIS A 222 -5.11 11.82 -18.75
CA HIS A 222 -4.70 10.45 -18.35
C HIS A 222 -3.74 10.39 -17.14
N SER A 223 -3.26 11.52 -16.61
CA SER A 223 -2.45 11.57 -15.38
C SER A 223 -3.29 11.61 -14.09
N GLN A 224 -4.62 11.69 -14.21
CA GLN A 224 -5.56 11.87 -13.08
C GLN A 224 -6.23 10.54 -12.65
N VAL A 225 -5.45 9.45 -12.63
CA VAL A 225 -5.88 8.17 -12.06
C VAL A 225 -5.73 8.19 -10.54
N ALA A 226 -6.40 7.28 -9.83
CA ALA A 226 -6.18 7.17 -8.39
C ALA A 226 -4.75 6.79 -8.09
N SER A 227 -4.36 6.95 -6.83
CA SER A 227 -3.12 6.40 -6.33
C SER A 227 -3.39 5.10 -5.57
N GLU A 228 -2.50 4.13 -5.71
CA GLU A 228 -2.52 2.91 -4.92
C GLU A 228 -1.77 3.18 -3.60
N ALA A 229 -2.28 2.72 -2.47
CA ALA A 229 -1.72 3.00 -1.14
C ALA A 229 -0.92 1.85 -0.51
N GLY A 230 -0.84 0.70 -1.17
CA GLY A 230 -0.02 -0.44 -0.83
C GLY A 230 1.42 -0.37 -1.37
N ALA A 231 1.78 0.62 -2.19
CA ALA A 231 3.15 0.98 -2.52
C ALA A 231 3.33 2.50 -2.62
N ILE A 232 4.08 3.10 -1.70
CA ILE A 232 4.35 4.55 -1.67
C ILE A 232 5.80 4.77 -1.27
N ILE A 233 6.55 5.59 -2.00
CA ILE A 233 7.87 6.05 -1.55
C ILE A 233 7.80 7.50 -1.10
N PHE A 234 8.42 7.78 0.04
CA PHE A 234 8.21 9.00 0.80
C PHE A 234 9.52 9.53 1.38
N SER A 235 9.68 10.86 1.40
CA SER A 235 10.76 11.60 2.08
C SER A 235 10.14 12.45 3.18
N LYS A 236 10.34 12.10 4.45
CA LYS A 236 9.88 12.95 5.57
C LYS A 236 10.52 14.33 5.52
N ARG A 237 11.79 14.40 5.09
CA ARG A 237 12.50 15.67 4.89
C ARG A 237 11.76 16.62 3.96
N THR A 238 11.13 16.11 2.90
CA THR A 238 10.47 16.93 1.87
C THR A 238 8.96 17.05 2.09
N HIS A 239 8.33 16.04 2.70
CA HIS A 239 6.88 15.89 2.75
C HIS A 239 6.32 15.69 4.16
N THR A 240 6.96 16.23 5.20
CA THR A 240 6.38 16.19 6.56
C THR A 240 4.96 16.76 6.53
N ASP A 241 4.77 17.94 5.95
CA ASP A 241 3.48 18.63 5.85
C ASP A 241 2.43 17.78 5.13
N SER A 242 2.79 17.24 3.96
CA SER A 242 1.93 16.34 3.19
C SER A 242 1.59 15.07 3.98
N LEU A 243 2.51 14.53 4.78
CA LEU A 243 2.26 13.32 5.57
C LEU A 243 1.27 13.58 6.71
N LEU A 244 1.39 14.75 7.36
CA LEU A 244 0.48 15.18 8.44
C LEU A 244 -0.93 15.43 7.92
N ILE A 245 -1.05 16.09 6.76
CA ILE A 245 -2.33 16.31 6.10
C ILE A 245 -2.94 14.99 5.62
N ALA A 246 -2.14 14.06 5.09
CA ALA A 246 -2.61 12.72 4.74
C ALA A 246 -3.14 11.98 5.97
N ALA A 247 -2.46 12.10 7.11
CA ALA A 247 -2.88 11.46 8.35
C ALA A 247 -4.22 12.02 8.85
N TYR A 248 -4.44 13.33 8.76
CA TYR A 248 -5.72 13.96 9.05
C TYR A 248 -6.84 13.49 8.12
N TYR A 249 -6.59 13.39 6.82
CA TYR A 249 -7.57 12.86 5.87
C TYR A 249 -7.94 11.42 6.18
N ASN A 250 -7.00 10.58 6.59
CA ASN A 250 -7.27 9.19 6.96
C ASN A 250 -7.97 9.06 8.31
N PHE A 251 -7.58 9.88 9.30
CA PHE A 251 -8.20 9.89 10.62
C PHE A 251 -9.70 10.21 10.54
N TYR A 252 -10.05 11.18 9.68
CA TYR A 252 -11.43 11.59 9.41
C TYR A 252 -12.02 10.99 8.13
N GLY A 253 -11.33 10.00 7.55
CA GLY A 253 -11.64 9.39 6.27
C GLY A 253 -13.03 8.76 6.20
N PRO A 254 -13.36 7.80 7.09
CA PRO A 254 -14.63 7.09 7.04
C PRO A 254 -15.86 8.00 7.12
N ALA A 255 -15.76 9.07 7.92
CA ALA A 255 -16.83 10.03 8.14
C ALA A 255 -16.94 11.06 7.00
N PHE A 256 -15.81 11.50 6.45
CA PHE A 256 -15.77 12.63 5.51
C PHE A 256 -14.90 12.35 4.28
N TYR A 257 -13.57 12.29 4.45
CA TYR A 257 -12.63 12.43 3.32
C TYR A 257 -12.63 11.28 2.33
N TYR A 258 -12.88 10.04 2.76
CA TYR A 258 -12.87 8.91 1.81
C TYR A 258 -14.00 9.04 0.78
N LYS A 259 -15.20 9.46 1.21
CA LYS A 259 -16.34 9.70 0.31
C LYS A 259 -16.11 10.90 -0.58
N LEU A 260 -15.50 11.95 -0.03
CA LEU A 260 -15.16 13.15 -0.78
C LEU A 260 -14.13 12.89 -1.86
N HIS A 261 -13.12 12.07 -1.56
CA HIS A 261 -12.09 11.71 -2.51
C HIS A 261 -12.63 10.71 -3.54
N SER A 262 -13.39 9.70 -3.10
CA SER A 262 -13.90 8.62 -3.95
C SER A 262 -15.06 9.08 -4.85
N GLN A 263 -15.86 10.07 -4.44
CA GLN A 263 -17.12 10.42 -5.11
C GLN A 263 -18.02 9.19 -5.39
N GLY A 264 -17.91 8.16 -4.55
CA GLY A 264 -18.59 6.87 -4.70
C GLY A 264 -17.99 5.88 -5.69
N ALA A 265 -16.75 6.09 -6.13
CA ALA A 265 -15.97 5.07 -6.82
C ALA A 265 -15.70 3.85 -5.93
N LEU A 266 -15.53 2.70 -6.59
CA LEU A 266 -15.09 1.47 -5.94
C LEU A 266 -13.68 1.66 -5.33
N GLY A 267 -13.44 1.03 -4.17
CA GLY A 267 -12.16 1.14 -3.47
C GLY A 267 -12.01 2.37 -2.57
N GLU A 268 -13.12 2.94 -2.09
CA GLU A 268 -13.14 4.04 -1.11
C GLU A 268 -12.21 3.77 0.09
N GLY A 269 -11.22 4.64 0.31
CA GLY A 269 -10.23 4.47 1.37
C GLY A 269 -9.08 5.49 1.34
N ASP A 270 -7.94 5.04 1.85
CA ASP A 270 -6.70 5.78 2.09
C ASP A 270 -5.96 6.24 0.82
N LYS A 271 -6.05 5.46 -0.25
CA LYS A 271 -5.53 5.67 -1.61
C LYS A 271 -5.33 7.13 -2.03
N GLU A 272 -6.42 7.89 -2.04
CA GLU A 272 -6.42 9.26 -2.55
C GLU A 272 -5.80 10.30 -1.62
N THR A 273 -5.60 9.95 -0.35
CA THR A 273 -5.23 10.93 0.67
C THR A 273 -3.83 11.52 0.46
N PHE A 274 -2.88 10.72 -0.01
CA PHE A 274 -1.47 11.11 -0.17
C PHE A 274 -1.27 12.12 -1.29
N ARG A 275 -1.98 11.91 -2.39
CA ARG A 275 -1.95 12.82 -3.53
C ARG A 275 -2.54 14.16 -3.13
N TRP A 276 -3.73 14.15 -2.53
CA TRP A 276 -4.42 15.39 -2.15
C TRP A 276 -3.73 16.12 -1.01
N SER A 277 -3.00 15.42 -0.15
CA SER A 277 -2.22 16.06 0.90
C SER A 277 -1.00 16.79 0.35
N ALA A 278 -0.32 16.21 -0.66
CA ALA A 278 0.78 16.87 -1.34
C ALA A 278 0.32 18.14 -2.06
N VAL A 279 -0.84 18.11 -2.72
CA VAL A 279 -1.39 19.32 -3.36
C VAL A 279 -1.82 20.35 -2.32
N ALA A 280 -2.45 19.93 -1.21
CA ALA A 280 -2.87 20.85 -0.14
C ALA A 280 -1.68 21.52 0.57
N SER A 281 -0.51 20.88 0.61
CA SER A 281 0.71 21.43 1.19
C SER A 281 1.65 22.10 0.19
N ASP A 282 1.23 22.25 -1.09
CA ASP A 282 2.09 22.71 -2.19
C ASP A 282 3.42 21.92 -2.34
N GLY A 283 3.38 20.62 -2.01
CA GLY A 283 4.53 19.72 -2.06
C GLY A 283 4.73 19.11 -3.46
N PRO A 284 5.97 18.98 -3.96
CA PRO A 284 6.22 18.37 -5.27
C PRO A 284 5.99 16.84 -5.22
N TRP A 285 5.16 16.29 -6.09
CA TRP A 285 4.87 14.85 -6.10
C TRP A 285 4.94 14.28 -7.53
N TYR A 286 5.16 12.98 -7.63
CA TYR A 286 5.16 12.26 -8.91
C TYR A 286 4.18 11.10 -8.90
N GLN A 287 3.38 11.00 -9.97
CA GLN A 287 2.53 9.85 -10.24
C GLN A 287 3.12 9.06 -11.39
N VAL A 288 3.32 7.77 -11.19
CA VAL A 288 3.67 6.85 -12.28
C VAL A 288 2.52 6.81 -13.29
N LYS A 289 2.84 6.92 -14.57
CA LYS A 289 1.89 7.01 -15.68
C LYS A 289 1.54 5.64 -16.26
N SER A 290 2.46 4.69 -16.19
CA SER A 290 2.20 3.32 -16.61
C SER A 290 1.06 2.70 -15.79
N ARG A 291 0.01 2.26 -16.51
CA ARG A 291 -1.24 1.75 -15.91
C ARG A 291 -1.02 0.44 -15.17
N VAL A 292 -1.73 0.23 -14.06
CA VAL A 292 -1.80 -1.07 -13.36
C VAL A 292 -2.34 -2.16 -14.29
N LYS A 293 -1.82 -3.38 -14.18
CA LYS A 293 -2.29 -4.55 -14.94
C LYS A 293 -2.71 -5.65 -13.97
N HIS A 294 -3.91 -6.20 -14.14
CA HIS A 294 -4.32 -7.41 -13.44
C HIS A 294 -3.72 -8.63 -14.14
N LEU A 295 -3.01 -9.45 -13.37
CA LEU A 295 -2.58 -10.79 -13.74
C LEU A 295 -3.49 -11.81 -13.05
N GLY A 296 -3.59 -12.97 -13.67
CA GLY A 296 -4.64 -13.93 -13.36
C GLY A 296 -4.81 -14.94 -14.46
N PHE A 297 -5.68 -15.91 -14.22
CA PHE A 297 -5.99 -16.97 -15.17
C PHE A 297 -7.49 -17.09 -15.39
N THR A 298 -7.86 -17.67 -16.52
CA THR A 298 -9.22 -18.14 -16.76
C THR A 298 -9.23 -19.65 -16.57
N THR A 299 -10.14 -20.14 -15.73
CA THR A 299 -10.34 -21.57 -15.50
C THR A 299 -10.92 -22.26 -16.75
N LYS A 300 -10.88 -23.59 -16.80
CA LYS A 300 -11.41 -24.37 -17.93
C LYS A 300 -12.93 -24.24 -18.12
N ASP A 301 -13.65 -23.89 -17.06
CA ASP A 301 -15.09 -23.58 -17.06
C ASP A 301 -15.40 -22.10 -17.33
N GLY A 302 -14.38 -21.27 -17.60
CA GLY A 302 -14.53 -19.90 -18.08
C GLY A 302 -14.60 -18.81 -17.01
N GLU A 303 -14.34 -19.14 -15.74
CA GLU A 303 -14.26 -18.17 -14.65
C GLU A 303 -12.91 -17.42 -14.71
N ARG A 304 -12.94 -16.09 -14.74
CA ARG A 304 -11.73 -15.26 -14.61
C ARG A 304 -11.37 -15.11 -13.13
N ARG A 305 -10.15 -15.51 -12.76
CA ARG A 305 -9.58 -15.33 -11.43
C ARG A 305 -8.37 -14.41 -11.51
N ASP A 306 -8.57 -13.15 -11.13
CA ASP A 306 -7.47 -12.21 -10.96
C ASP A 306 -6.74 -12.50 -9.65
N SER A 307 -5.42 -12.53 -9.72
CA SER A 307 -4.52 -13.02 -8.67
C SER A 307 -3.56 -11.96 -8.15
N MET A 308 -3.19 -11.00 -9.00
CA MET A 308 -2.17 -10.00 -8.69
C MET A 308 -2.36 -8.72 -9.50
N MET A 309 -2.08 -7.58 -8.89
CA MET A 309 -1.94 -6.30 -9.58
C MET A 309 -0.46 -5.98 -9.77
N ALA A 310 -0.05 -5.83 -11.03
CA ALA A 310 1.30 -5.43 -11.40
C ALA A 310 1.36 -3.91 -11.61
N GLN A 311 2.28 -3.26 -10.92
CA GLN A 311 2.58 -1.83 -11.08
C GLN A 311 4.03 -1.64 -11.53
N TYR A 312 4.29 -0.58 -12.28
CA TYR A 312 5.48 -0.50 -13.13
C TYR A 312 6.54 0.44 -12.59
N THR A 313 7.75 0.28 -13.11
CA THR A 313 8.88 1.11 -12.70
C THR A 313 8.67 2.60 -13.03
N PRO A 314 8.98 3.53 -12.12
CA PRO A 314 8.95 4.97 -12.40
C PRO A 314 10.11 5.41 -13.31
N MET A 315 11.04 4.50 -13.63
CA MET A 315 12.29 4.81 -14.34
C MET A 315 12.11 5.08 -15.82
N ILE A 316 11.35 4.20 -16.48
CA ILE A 316 10.95 4.33 -17.87
C ILE A 316 9.44 4.56 -17.85
N ASP A 317 9.05 5.72 -17.32
CA ASP A 317 7.64 6.05 -17.13
C ASP A 317 7.08 6.72 -18.39
N LEU A 318 6.57 5.87 -19.27
CA LEU A 318 5.98 6.25 -20.54
C LEU A 318 4.45 6.31 -20.42
N LYS A 319 3.83 7.22 -21.17
CA LYS A 319 2.36 7.21 -21.33
C LYS A 319 1.87 5.95 -22.08
N ALA A 320 2.76 5.30 -22.83
CA ALA A 320 2.50 4.05 -23.52
C ALA A 320 2.34 2.92 -22.49
N GLY A 321 1.44 1.98 -22.79
CA GLY A 321 1.06 0.90 -21.88
C GLY A 321 2.19 -0.09 -21.52
N PRO A 322 1.85 -1.23 -20.88
CA PRO A 322 2.78 -2.22 -20.34
C PRO A 322 3.88 -2.76 -21.27
N GLU A 323 3.83 -2.48 -22.57
CA GLU A 323 4.74 -3.06 -23.56
C GLU A 323 6.16 -2.47 -23.52
N GLU A 324 6.37 -1.32 -22.85
CA GLU A 324 7.70 -0.69 -22.73
C GLU A 324 8.21 -0.53 -21.28
N ALA A 325 7.32 -0.59 -20.27
CA ALA A 325 7.70 -0.44 -18.86
C ALA A 325 7.76 -1.80 -18.16
N GLN A 326 8.80 -2.04 -17.36
CA GLN A 326 8.94 -3.29 -16.60
C GLN A 326 8.10 -3.25 -15.32
N PRO A 327 7.37 -4.34 -14.99
CA PRO A 327 6.66 -4.45 -13.71
C PRO A 327 7.67 -4.38 -12.56
N PHE A 328 7.34 -3.62 -11.51
CA PHE A 328 8.21 -3.38 -10.37
C PHE A 328 7.59 -3.82 -9.05
N PHE A 329 6.27 -3.67 -8.89
CA PHE A 329 5.54 -4.18 -7.72
C PHE A 329 4.54 -5.25 -8.14
N ALA A 330 4.39 -6.24 -7.27
CA ALA A 330 3.34 -7.24 -7.33
C ALA A 330 2.50 -7.14 -6.05
N HIS A 331 1.25 -6.70 -6.19
CA HIS A 331 0.28 -6.64 -5.10
C HIS A 331 -0.68 -7.83 -5.20
N ALA A 332 -0.45 -8.83 -4.35
CA ALA A 332 -1.18 -10.10 -4.30
C ALA A 332 -2.47 -9.97 -3.47
N HIS A 333 -3.39 -9.13 -3.95
CA HIS A 333 -4.61 -8.77 -3.23
C HIS A 333 -5.62 -9.91 -3.04
N ASN A 334 -5.65 -10.86 -3.97
CA ASN A 334 -6.54 -12.02 -3.91
C ASN A 334 -6.02 -13.11 -4.85
N PRO A 335 -5.55 -14.27 -4.37
CA PRO A 335 -5.47 -14.64 -2.97
C PRO A 335 -4.31 -13.94 -2.24
N LYS A 336 -4.46 -13.81 -0.92
CA LYS A 336 -3.37 -13.30 -0.07
C LYS A 336 -2.27 -14.37 0.09
N LEU A 337 -1.04 -13.91 0.30
CA LEU A 337 0.16 -14.76 0.39
C LEU A 337 0.23 -15.51 1.73
N ASP A 338 -0.61 -16.53 1.90
CA ASP A 338 -0.64 -17.37 3.09
C ASP A 338 -0.48 -18.85 2.73
N PRO A 339 0.66 -19.48 3.05
CA PRO A 339 0.89 -20.90 2.77
C PRO A 339 -0.23 -21.82 3.28
N ASP A 340 -0.90 -21.52 4.39
CA ASP A 340 -1.95 -22.36 4.96
C ASP A 340 -3.21 -22.41 4.11
N TRP A 341 -3.59 -21.25 3.59
CA TRP A 341 -4.76 -21.13 2.74
C TRP A 341 -4.44 -21.55 1.31
N MET A 342 -3.27 -21.16 0.82
CA MET A 342 -2.83 -21.37 -0.57
C MET A 342 -2.57 -22.85 -0.84
N PHE A 343 -1.88 -23.57 0.05
CA PHE A 343 -1.58 -24.99 -0.08
C PHE A 343 -2.68 -25.88 0.52
N ASN A 344 -3.94 -25.49 0.32
CA ASN A 344 -5.12 -26.25 0.75
C ASN A 344 -5.91 -26.76 -0.45
N GLU A 345 -6.09 -28.08 -0.55
CA GLU A 345 -6.79 -28.73 -1.68
C GLU A 345 -8.27 -28.33 -1.83
N LYS A 346 -8.90 -27.81 -0.77
CA LYS A 346 -10.33 -27.48 -0.77
C LYS A 346 -10.61 -26.00 -1.01
N THR A 347 -9.66 -25.12 -0.66
CA THR A 347 -9.87 -23.67 -0.62
C THR A 347 -8.83 -22.89 -1.40
N GLY A 348 -7.69 -23.49 -1.76
CA GLY A 348 -6.60 -22.82 -2.44
C GLY A 348 -6.91 -22.56 -3.91
N THR A 349 -6.36 -21.46 -4.44
CA THR A 349 -6.51 -21.05 -5.85
C THR A 349 -5.57 -21.77 -6.82
N LEU A 350 -4.82 -22.76 -6.34
CA LEU A 350 -3.87 -23.52 -7.15
C LEU A 350 -4.54 -24.42 -8.17
N PHE A 351 -5.80 -24.79 -7.90
CA PHE A 351 -6.55 -25.80 -8.64
C PHE A 351 -7.48 -25.14 -9.66
N ASP A 352 -7.39 -25.60 -10.90
CA ASP A 352 -8.38 -25.33 -11.93
C ASP A 352 -9.67 -26.13 -11.66
N SER A 353 -10.74 -25.89 -12.42
CA SER A 353 -12.05 -26.52 -12.20
C SER A 353 -12.07 -28.03 -12.45
N ASP A 354 -11.04 -28.58 -13.09
CA ASP A 354 -10.83 -30.03 -13.27
C ASP A 354 -9.92 -30.66 -12.20
N GLY A 355 -9.46 -29.88 -11.22
CA GLY A 355 -8.56 -30.32 -10.14
C GLY A 355 -7.08 -30.34 -10.52
N SER A 356 -6.69 -29.92 -11.72
CA SER A 356 -5.28 -29.78 -12.09
C SER A 356 -4.63 -28.56 -11.44
N MET A 357 -3.36 -28.69 -11.05
CA MET A 357 -2.56 -27.57 -10.53
C MET A 357 -2.02 -26.72 -11.68
N ARG A 358 -1.95 -25.40 -11.47
CA ARG A 358 -1.42 -24.48 -12.49
C ARG A 358 -0.84 -23.19 -11.93
N ARG A 359 -0.13 -22.47 -12.79
CA ARG A 359 0.26 -21.07 -12.58
C ARG A 359 -0.97 -20.18 -12.44
N ILE A 360 -0.88 -19.18 -11.57
CA ILE A 360 -1.95 -18.23 -11.27
C ILE A 360 -1.71 -16.84 -11.87
N TRP A 361 -0.49 -16.49 -12.30
CA TRP A 361 -0.21 -15.18 -12.92
C TRP A 361 -0.16 -15.24 -14.44
N HIS A 362 0.42 -16.30 -15.00
CA HIS A 362 0.59 -16.49 -16.45
C HIS A 362 0.21 -17.90 -16.87
N GLU A 363 0.00 -18.13 -18.17
CA GLU A 363 -0.36 -19.46 -18.66
C GLU A 363 0.83 -20.42 -18.69
N ASN A 364 2.04 -19.90 -18.92
CA ASN A 364 3.27 -20.69 -19.01
C ASN A 364 4.51 -19.88 -18.61
N ALA A 365 5.62 -20.60 -18.41
CA ALA A 365 6.91 -20.05 -18.01
C ALA A 365 7.44 -19.00 -18.99
N THR A 366 7.28 -19.21 -20.30
CA THR A 366 7.77 -18.28 -21.33
C THR A 366 7.11 -16.91 -21.19
N GLN A 367 5.77 -16.87 -21.09
CA GLN A 367 5.02 -15.64 -20.87
C GLN A 367 5.41 -14.94 -19.57
N ALA A 368 5.56 -15.72 -18.48
CA ALA A 368 5.98 -15.18 -17.18
C ALA A 368 7.38 -14.54 -17.28
N MET A 369 8.34 -15.26 -17.85
CA MET A 369 9.72 -14.80 -18.03
C MET A 369 9.76 -13.54 -18.88
N GLU A 370 9.12 -13.53 -20.05
CA GLU A 370 9.09 -12.36 -20.93
C GLU A 370 8.49 -11.13 -20.23
N TYR A 371 7.37 -11.31 -19.51
CA TYR A 371 6.69 -10.21 -18.82
C TYR A 371 7.53 -9.61 -17.68
N PHE A 372 8.25 -10.45 -16.92
CA PHE A 372 9.11 -9.99 -15.83
C PHE A 372 10.53 -9.64 -16.26
N GLY A 373 10.83 -9.53 -17.57
CA GLY A 373 12.13 -9.07 -18.07
C GLY A 373 13.21 -10.15 -18.22
N SER A 374 12.80 -11.42 -18.31
CA SER A 374 13.57 -12.61 -18.69
C SER A 374 14.79 -12.94 -17.83
N ARG A 375 14.88 -12.42 -16.61
CA ARG A 375 15.99 -12.71 -15.68
C ARG A 375 15.71 -13.89 -14.76
N TYR A 376 14.47 -13.99 -14.29
CA TYR A 376 14.02 -15.01 -13.36
C TYR A 376 12.49 -15.14 -13.42
N ASP A 377 11.97 -16.27 -12.92
CA ASP A 377 10.54 -16.51 -12.85
C ASP A 377 10.02 -16.03 -11.49
N ALA A 378 9.43 -14.82 -11.49
CA ALA A 378 8.95 -14.20 -10.26
C ALA A 378 7.81 -14.97 -9.58
N GLU A 379 6.99 -15.65 -10.38
CA GLU A 379 5.93 -16.48 -9.85
C GLU A 379 6.53 -17.70 -9.13
N ALA A 380 7.49 -18.38 -9.78
CA ALA A 380 8.18 -19.52 -9.17
C ALA A 380 8.87 -19.14 -7.85
N TRP A 381 9.58 -18.01 -7.82
CA TRP A 381 10.26 -17.52 -6.62
C TRP A 381 9.31 -17.29 -5.45
N MET A 382 8.15 -16.68 -5.70
CA MET A 382 7.14 -16.48 -4.66
C MET A 382 6.66 -17.82 -4.09
N TRP A 383 6.41 -18.82 -4.94
CA TRP A 383 5.99 -20.14 -4.51
C TRP A 383 7.08 -20.90 -3.76
N GLU A 384 8.34 -20.77 -4.18
CA GLU A 384 9.50 -21.31 -3.46
C GLU A 384 9.57 -20.74 -2.04
N GLU A 385 9.43 -19.42 -1.87
CA GLU A 385 9.44 -18.80 -0.54
C GLU A 385 8.27 -19.27 0.33
N MET A 386 7.06 -19.36 -0.23
CA MET A 386 5.89 -19.85 0.52
C MET A 386 6.04 -21.32 0.90
N ARG A 387 6.58 -22.17 0.00
CA ARG A 387 6.87 -23.58 0.30
C ARG A 387 7.95 -23.70 1.35
N ASP A 388 9.05 -22.95 1.23
CA ASP A 388 10.14 -22.97 2.20
C ASP A 388 9.65 -22.55 3.58
N MET A 389 8.80 -21.52 3.66
CA MET A 389 8.13 -21.14 4.91
C MET A 389 7.28 -22.28 5.48
N ALA A 390 6.45 -22.91 4.65
CA ALA A 390 5.60 -24.03 5.07
C ALA A 390 6.42 -25.22 5.62
N CYS A 391 7.59 -25.47 5.05
CA CYS A 391 8.46 -26.60 5.43
C CYS A 391 9.44 -26.27 6.57
N GLU A 392 9.97 -25.04 6.65
CA GLU A 392 10.90 -24.64 7.72
C GLU A 392 10.16 -24.34 9.02
N TYR A 393 8.93 -23.84 8.89
CA TYR A 393 8.08 -23.43 10.00
C TYR A 393 6.81 -24.28 10.09
N GLU A 394 6.89 -25.61 9.90
CA GLU A 394 5.74 -26.54 9.90
C GLU A 394 4.80 -26.41 11.13
N LYS A 395 5.27 -25.84 12.23
CA LYS A 395 4.44 -25.58 13.43
C LYS A 395 3.51 -24.37 13.30
N LEU A 396 3.81 -23.45 12.39
CA LEU A 396 2.99 -22.28 12.08
C LEU A 396 1.88 -22.61 11.07
N PHE A 397 2.00 -23.73 10.36
CA PHE A 397 1.16 -24.08 9.21
C PHE A 397 0.48 -25.45 9.38
N HIS A 398 -0.56 -25.71 8.61
CA HIS A 398 -1.17 -27.03 8.45
C HIS A 398 -0.12 -28.05 8.00
N ARG A 399 -0.16 -29.25 8.60
CA ARG A 399 0.84 -30.31 8.38
C ARG A 399 1.03 -30.72 6.92
N THR A 400 0.03 -30.50 6.07
CA THR A 400 0.09 -30.86 4.65
C THR A 400 0.58 -29.72 3.75
N ALA A 401 0.74 -28.50 4.27
CA ALA A 401 1.11 -27.32 3.47
C ALA A 401 2.46 -27.50 2.79
N CYS A 402 3.48 -27.98 3.51
CA CYS A 402 4.80 -28.29 2.93
C CYS A 402 4.71 -29.34 1.81
N VAL A 403 3.95 -30.42 2.02
CA VAL A 403 3.79 -31.50 1.05
C VAL A 403 3.08 -31.00 -0.22
N ILE A 404 1.98 -30.28 -0.05
CA ILE A 404 1.19 -29.75 -1.16
C ILE A 404 1.98 -28.68 -1.93
N GLY A 405 2.68 -27.78 -1.23
CA GLY A 405 3.52 -26.76 -1.85
C GLY A 405 4.71 -27.36 -2.61
N THR A 406 5.30 -28.44 -2.09
CA THR A 406 6.37 -29.17 -2.79
C THR A 406 5.86 -29.83 -4.07
N ARG A 407 4.75 -30.57 -3.97
CA ARG A 407 4.08 -31.16 -5.14
C ARG A 407 3.73 -30.10 -6.19
N TYR A 408 3.19 -28.96 -5.75
CA TYR A 408 2.81 -27.87 -6.64
C TYR A 408 4.00 -27.31 -7.42
N LEU A 409 5.12 -27.05 -6.76
CA LEU A 409 6.34 -26.58 -7.44
C LEU A 409 6.87 -27.60 -8.45
N GLU A 410 6.88 -28.89 -8.10
CA GLU A 410 7.32 -29.97 -8.98
C GLU A 410 6.41 -30.08 -10.23
N GLU A 411 5.09 -30.11 -10.05
CA GLU A 411 4.13 -30.31 -11.13
C GLU A 411 3.95 -29.09 -12.05
N VAL A 412 4.12 -27.86 -11.54
CA VAL A 412 3.77 -26.63 -12.27
C VAL A 412 4.99 -25.86 -12.75
N PHE A 413 6.10 -25.93 -12.03
CA PHE A 413 7.29 -25.12 -12.29
C PHE A 413 8.52 -25.93 -12.71
N GLN A 414 8.54 -27.25 -12.44
CA GLN A 414 9.65 -28.14 -12.82
C GLN A 414 9.26 -29.23 -13.84
N ALA A 415 8.01 -29.25 -14.29
CA ALA A 415 7.47 -30.23 -15.23
C ALA A 415 7.91 -30.03 -16.68
#